data_AF-A0A383F6V9-F1
#
_entry.id   AF-A0A383F6V9-F1
#
_cell.length_a   1.000
_cell.length_b   1.000
_cell.length_c   1.000
_cell.angle_alpha   90.00
_cell.angle_beta   90.00
_cell.angle_gamma   90.00
#
_symmetry.space_group_name_H-M   'P 1'
#
loop_
_entity.id
_entity.type
_entity.pdbx_description
1 polymer ?
#
loop_
_entity_poly.entity_id
_entity_poly.type
_entity_poly.pdbx_seq_one_letter_code
_entity_poly.pdbx_strand_id
1 'polypeptide(L)'
;MLEKEDILNFWFTECTPEQWFKKDSEFDKMLEARFAGTVERALAGKLDSWADSDSGCLALILLLDQFTRNIFRDTPRAFSGDEKSLELSFLCEENGYLANADIHWCHFMLMPRMHSEDIAVQDVSLPLFKKLNVQ
;
A
#
# COMPACT_ATOMS: atom_id res chain seq x y z
N MET A 1 5.75 19.79 1.73
CA MET A 1 4.84 18.74 2.21
C MET A 1 5.07 17.57 1.29
N LEU A 2 5.12 16.33 1.80
CA LEU A 2 5.31 15.17 0.91
C LEU A 2 4.08 14.97 0.04
N GLU A 3 4.29 14.77 -1.25
CA GLU A 3 3.26 14.45 -2.24
C GLU A 3 3.27 12.95 -2.56
N LYS A 4 2.26 12.48 -3.30
CA LYS A 4 2.14 11.05 -3.67
C LYS A 4 3.35 10.55 -4.46
N GLU A 5 3.94 11.38 -5.30
CA GLU A 5 5.14 11.06 -6.08
C GLU A 5 6.35 10.80 -5.19
N ASP A 6 6.48 11.51 -4.06
CA ASP A 6 7.58 11.29 -3.11
C ASP A 6 7.51 9.89 -2.48
N ILE A 7 6.30 9.39 -2.22
CA ILE A 7 6.07 8.05 -1.65
C ILE A 7 6.46 6.98 -2.67
N LEU A 8 6.01 7.15 -3.92
CA LEU A 8 6.30 6.21 -5.00
C LEU A 8 7.79 6.19 -5.35
N ASN A 9 8.42 7.35 -5.47
CA ASN A 9 9.85 7.46 -5.73
C ASN A 9 10.66 6.79 -4.62
N PHE A 10 10.32 7.05 -3.36
CA PHE A 10 10.98 6.38 -2.24
C PHE A 10 10.82 4.86 -2.31
N TRP A 11 9.60 4.36 -2.50
CA TRP A 11 9.34 2.93 -2.43
C TRP A 11 9.89 2.15 -3.64
N PHE A 12 9.76 2.68 -4.86
CA PHE A 12 10.12 1.96 -6.08
C PHE A 12 11.49 2.33 -6.65
N THR A 13 12.10 3.45 -6.23
CA THR A 13 13.42 3.90 -6.74
C THR A 13 14.49 3.92 -5.66
N GLU A 14 14.18 4.39 -4.44
CA GLU A 14 15.17 4.46 -3.36
C GLU A 14 15.31 3.13 -2.61
N CYS A 15 14.22 2.37 -2.46
CA CYS A 15 14.23 1.07 -1.78
C CYS A 15 14.54 -0.08 -2.75
N THR A 16 15.20 -1.12 -2.25
CA THR A 16 15.35 -2.38 -2.98
C THR A 16 14.13 -3.29 -2.73
N PRO A 17 13.83 -4.23 -3.65
CA PRO A 17 12.76 -5.20 -3.45
C PRO A 17 12.89 -6.02 -2.16
N GLU A 18 14.12 -6.28 -1.69
CA GLU A 18 14.30 -6.98 -0.42
C GLU A 18 13.82 -6.14 0.77
N GLN A 19 13.97 -4.82 0.72
CA GLN A 19 13.58 -3.92 1.82
C GLN A 19 12.06 -3.84 2.01
N TRP A 20 11.27 -4.10 0.96
CA TRP A 20 9.80 -4.10 1.06
C TRP A 20 9.28 -5.15 2.05
N PHE A 21 9.93 -6.32 2.11
CA PHE A 21 9.45 -7.47 2.88
C PHE A 21 10.34 -7.84 4.06
N LYS A 22 11.59 -7.38 4.08
CA LYS A 22 12.53 -7.67 5.16
C LYS A 22 12.17 -6.88 6.43
N LYS A 23 12.07 -7.57 7.56
CA LYS A 23 12.05 -6.93 8.89
C LYS A 23 13.42 -6.31 9.17
N ASP A 24 13.48 -4.99 9.24
CA ASP A 24 14.70 -4.24 9.47
C ASP A 24 14.43 -3.00 10.33
N SER A 25 14.93 -3.00 11.56
CA SER A 25 14.63 -1.94 12.53
C SER A 25 15.22 -0.58 12.17
N GLU A 26 16.32 -0.54 11.40
CA GLU A 26 16.89 0.72 10.95
C GLU A 26 16.04 1.33 9.83
N PHE A 27 15.54 0.49 8.93
CA PHE A 27 14.59 0.88 7.91
C PHE A 27 13.27 1.38 8.50
N ASP A 28 12.72 0.67 9.49
CA ASP A 28 11.47 1.05 10.17
C ASP A 28 11.60 2.43 10.84
N LYS A 29 12.70 2.70 11.55
CA LYS A 29 12.97 4.01 12.17
C LYS A 29 13.12 5.14 11.13
N MET A 30 13.73 4.84 10.00
CA MET A 30 13.86 5.82 8.91
C MET A 30 12.50 6.13 8.28
N LEU A 31 11.68 5.10 8.06
CA LEU A 31 10.30 5.24 7.59
C LEU A 31 9.48 6.11 8.57
N GLU A 32 9.58 5.83 9.87
CA GLU A 32 8.90 6.61 10.91
C GLU A 32 9.35 8.07 10.86
N ALA A 33 10.66 8.33 10.88
CA ALA A 33 11.19 9.69 10.87
C ALA A 33 10.78 10.51 9.64
N ARG A 34 10.68 9.87 8.45
CA ARG A 34 10.39 10.56 7.19
C ARG A 34 8.89 10.64 6.90
N PHE A 35 8.12 9.61 7.23
CA PHE A 35 6.75 9.45 6.72
C PHE A 35 5.66 9.35 7.79
N ALA A 36 5.97 9.26 9.09
CA ALA A 36 4.95 9.14 10.14
C ALA A 36 3.90 10.26 10.03
N GLY A 37 4.32 11.51 9.83
CA GLY A 37 3.38 12.63 9.66
C GLY A 37 2.44 12.49 8.46
N THR A 38 2.88 11.85 7.37
CA THR A 38 2.06 11.59 6.18
C THR A 38 1.13 10.39 6.40
N VAL A 39 1.61 9.34 7.07
CA VAL A 39 0.80 8.18 7.45
C VAL A 39 -0.36 8.61 8.36
N GLU A 40 -0.10 9.44 9.37
CA GLU A 40 -1.14 10.00 10.24
C GLU A 40 -2.21 10.79 9.46
N ARG A 41 -1.81 11.52 8.41
CA ARG A 41 -2.74 12.25 7.54
C ARG A 41 -3.57 11.31 6.67
N ALA A 42 -2.97 10.26 6.13
CA ALA A 42 -3.68 9.24 5.36
C ALA A 42 -4.71 8.49 6.23
N LEU A 43 -4.30 8.07 7.43
CA LEU A 43 -5.18 7.43 8.43
C LEU A 43 -6.35 8.35 8.82
N ALA A 44 -6.10 9.66 8.91
CA ALA A 44 -7.13 10.66 9.22
C ALA A 44 -8.00 11.08 8.01
N GLY A 45 -7.84 10.46 6.84
CA GLY A 45 -8.64 10.79 5.64
C GLY A 45 -8.29 12.11 4.96
N LYS A 46 -7.17 12.74 5.32
CA LYS A 46 -6.80 14.07 4.81
C LYS A 46 -6.15 14.04 3.43
N LEU A 47 -5.93 12.85 2.86
CA LEU A 47 -5.25 12.63 1.59
C LEU A 47 -6.16 11.90 0.57
N ASP A 48 -7.46 11.78 0.85
CA ASP A 48 -8.37 10.90 0.09
C ASP A 48 -8.54 11.33 -1.36
N SER A 49 -8.37 12.62 -1.65
CA SER A 49 -8.34 13.16 -3.02
C SER A 49 -7.19 12.60 -3.86
N TRP A 50 -6.20 11.90 -3.27
CA TRP A 50 -5.17 11.21 -4.05
C TRP A 50 -5.72 9.98 -4.77
N ALA A 51 -6.83 9.40 -4.32
CA ALA A 51 -7.44 8.23 -4.95
C ALA A 51 -7.96 8.49 -6.38
N ASP A 52 -8.05 9.75 -6.81
CA ASP A 52 -8.49 10.16 -8.16
C ASP A 52 -7.47 9.83 -9.28
N SER A 53 -6.30 9.27 -8.93
CA SER A 53 -5.32 8.76 -9.91
C SER A 53 -4.73 7.43 -9.46
N ASP A 54 -4.25 6.64 -10.42
CA ASP A 54 -3.55 5.37 -10.20
C ASP A 54 -2.36 5.52 -9.23
N SER A 55 -1.51 6.52 -9.46
CA SER A 55 -0.35 6.83 -8.64
C SER A 55 -0.72 7.22 -7.21
N GLY A 56 -1.80 8.00 -7.05
CA GLY A 56 -2.23 8.45 -5.74
C GLY A 56 -2.93 7.37 -4.96
N CYS A 57 -3.73 6.53 -5.62
CA CYS A 57 -4.31 5.34 -5.00
C CYS A 57 -3.22 4.38 -4.51
N LEU A 58 -2.21 4.10 -5.33
CA LEU A 58 -1.07 3.27 -4.92
C LEU A 58 -0.29 3.90 -3.75
N ALA A 59 -0.02 5.21 -3.79
CA ALA A 59 0.66 5.90 -2.70
C ALA A 59 -0.12 5.80 -1.38
N LEU A 60 -1.45 5.95 -1.43
CA LEU A 60 -2.31 5.76 -0.26
C LEU A 60 -2.26 4.32 0.26
N ILE A 61 -2.32 3.31 -0.62
CA ILE A 61 -2.19 1.91 -0.24
C ILE A 61 -0.84 1.66 0.45
N LEU A 62 0.27 2.16 -0.10
CA LEU A 62 1.58 2.02 0.55
C LEU A 62 1.61 2.66 1.94
N LEU A 63 1.05 3.86 2.09
CA LEU A 63 1.00 4.55 3.39
C LEU A 63 0.16 3.80 4.43
N LEU A 64 -0.96 3.21 4.00
CA LEU A 64 -1.97 2.62 4.88
C LEU A 64 -1.73 1.13 5.17
N ASP A 65 -1.07 0.41 4.26
CA ASP A 65 -0.81 -1.02 4.40
C ASP A 65 0.67 -1.33 4.67
N GLN A 66 1.60 -0.81 3.86
CA GLN A 66 3.02 -1.14 4.04
C GLN A 66 3.65 -0.33 5.18
N PHE A 67 3.49 1.00 5.15
CA PHE A 67 4.20 1.88 6.08
C PHE A 67 3.66 1.74 7.50
N THR A 68 2.35 1.53 7.68
CA THR A 68 1.76 1.22 8.99
C THR A 68 2.37 -0.05 9.60
N ARG A 69 2.56 -1.12 8.81
CA ARG A 69 3.19 -2.38 9.24
C ARG A 69 4.66 -2.24 9.60
N ASN A 70 5.40 -1.33 8.94
CA ASN A 70 6.78 -1.00 9.29
C ASN A 70 6.88 -0.09 10.52
N ILE A 71 6.17 1.04 10.52
CA ILE A 71 6.27 2.10 11.54
C ILE A 71 5.69 1.64 12.88
N PHE A 72 4.57 0.92 12.85
CA PHE A 72 3.88 0.46 14.05
C PHE A 72 4.07 -1.03 14.31
N ARG A 73 5.20 -1.58 13.85
CA ARG A 73 5.50 -3.02 13.91
C ARG A 73 5.30 -3.58 15.31
N ASP A 74 4.80 -4.81 15.37
CA ASP A 74 4.54 -5.55 16.60
C ASP A 74 3.50 -4.86 17.52
N THR A 75 2.67 -3.96 16.98
CA THR A 75 1.54 -3.33 17.67
C THR A 75 0.24 -3.48 16.89
N PRO A 76 -0.95 -3.40 17.53
CA PRO A 76 -2.23 -3.41 16.82
C PRO A 76 -2.39 -2.29 15.79
N ARG A 77 -1.64 -1.18 15.96
CA ARG A 77 -1.70 -0.03 15.06
C ARG A 77 -1.11 -0.33 13.68
N ALA A 78 -0.32 -1.40 13.54
CA ALA A 78 0.14 -1.89 12.25
C ALA A 78 -1.00 -2.18 11.26
N PHE A 79 -2.19 -2.50 11.75
CA PHE A 79 -3.37 -2.86 10.95
C PHE A 79 -4.38 -1.70 10.85
N SER A 80 -4.01 -0.50 11.32
CA SER A 80 -4.95 0.64 11.40
C SER A 80 -5.40 1.20 10.05
N GLY A 81 -4.71 0.84 8.96
CA GLY A 81 -5.08 1.23 7.61
C GLY A 81 -5.69 0.11 6.77
N ASP A 82 -5.85 -1.11 7.30
CA ASP A 82 -6.22 -2.30 6.53
C ASP A 82 -7.59 -2.18 5.85
N GLU A 83 -8.60 -1.68 6.56
CA GLU A 83 -9.94 -1.48 6.01
C GLU A 83 -9.91 -0.53 4.81
N LYS A 84 -9.23 0.61 4.96
CA LYS A 84 -9.16 1.63 3.94
C LYS A 84 -8.27 1.24 2.76
N SER A 85 -7.13 0.59 3.01
CA SER A 85 -6.27 0.11 1.95
C SER A 85 -6.97 -0.98 1.12
N LEU A 86 -7.82 -1.79 1.76
CA LEU A 86 -8.67 -2.76 1.08
C LEU A 86 -9.71 -2.09 0.18
N GLU A 87 -10.42 -1.08 0.65
CA GLU A 87 -11.35 -0.28 -0.18
C GLU A 87 -10.64 0.33 -1.40
N LEU A 88 -9.46 0.91 -1.20
CA LEU A 88 -8.63 1.47 -2.28
C LEU A 88 -8.19 0.40 -3.28
N SER A 89 -7.92 -0.83 -2.82
CA SER A 89 -7.60 -1.95 -3.71
C SER A 89 -8.78 -2.32 -4.62
N PHE A 90 -10.01 -2.29 -4.11
CA PHE A 90 -11.22 -2.47 -4.93
C PHE A 90 -11.39 -1.32 -5.92
N LEU A 91 -11.20 -0.09 -5.47
CA LEU A 91 -11.24 1.09 -6.33
C LEU A 91 -10.23 1.02 -7.50
N CYS A 92 -9.02 0.51 -7.25
CA CYS A 92 -8.03 0.29 -8.31
C CYS A 92 -8.53 -0.65 -9.42
N GLU A 93 -9.31 -1.67 -9.08
CA GLU A 93 -9.92 -2.56 -10.06
C GLU A 93 -11.06 -1.86 -10.81
N GLU A 94 -11.97 -1.20 -10.09
CA GLU A 94 -13.11 -0.49 -10.66
C GLU A 94 -12.71 0.60 -11.65
N ASN A 95 -11.65 1.35 -11.33
CA ASN A 95 -11.11 2.40 -12.19
C ASN A 95 -10.14 1.89 -13.26
N GLY A 96 -9.88 0.58 -13.33
CA GLY A 96 -8.98 -0.02 -14.31
C GLY A 96 -7.49 0.28 -14.10
N TYR A 97 -7.09 0.73 -12.91
CA TYR A 97 -5.69 1.05 -12.58
C TYR A 97 -4.79 -0.19 -12.54
N LEU A 98 -5.37 -1.39 -12.43
CA LEU A 98 -4.66 -2.67 -12.54
C LEU A 98 -4.24 -3.02 -13.98
N ALA A 99 -4.62 -2.23 -14.99
CA ALA A 99 -4.10 -2.34 -16.35
C ALA A 99 -2.75 -1.59 -16.52
N ASN A 100 -1.88 -1.64 -15.50
CA ASN A 100 -0.57 -1.01 -15.51
C ASN A 100 0.49 -1.97 -16.09
N ALA A 101 1.50 -1.41 -16.77
CA ALA A 101 2.61 -2.18 -17.31
C ALA A 101 3.63 -2.60 -16.23
N ASP A 102 3.68 -1.87 -15.11
CA ASP A 102 4.52 -2.21 -13.96
C ASP A 102 3.81 -3.23 -13.06
N ILE A 103 4.35 -4.44 -13.03
CA ILE A 103 3.80 -5.52 -12.23
C ILE A 103 3.91 -5.26 -10.72
N HIS A 104 4.91 -4.52 -10.26
CA HIS A 104 5.06 -4.20 -8.85
C HIS A 104 3.96 -3.25 -8.39
N TRP A 105 3.53 -2.32 -9.25
CA TRP A 105 2.37 -1.47 -8.95
C TRP A 105 1.11 -2.30 -8.75
N CYS A 106 0.83 -3.20 -9.70
CA CYS A 106 -0.30 -4.11 -9.61
C CYS A 106 -0.21 -5.01 -8.37
N HIS A 107 0.98 -5.47 -8.02
CA HIS A 107 1.23 -6.26 -6.80
C HIS A 107 0.81 -5.46 -5.56
N PHE A 108 1.37 -4.27 -5.35
CA PHE A 108 1.06 -3.46 -4.18
C PHE A 108 -0.38 -2.94 -4.15
N MET A 109 -1.01 -2.67 -5.31
CA MET A 109 -2.44 -2.34 -5.36
C MET A 109 -3.33 -3.49 -4.89
N LEU A 110 -2.88 -4.75 -5.00
CA LEU A 110 -3.63 -5.93 -4.58
C LEU A 110 -3.20 -6.52 -3.22
N MET A 111 -2.06 -6.07 -2.66
CA MET A 111 -1.56 -6.48 -1.34
C MET A 111 -2.62 -6.43 -0.23
N PRO A 112 -3.46 -5.37 -0.12
CA PRO A 112 -4.50 -5.32 0.92
C PRO A 112 -5.47 -6.50 0.86
N ARG A 113 -5.79 -7.01 -0.33
CA ARG A 113 -6.66 -8.18 -0.48
C ARG A 113 -5.97 -9.46 -0.03
N MET A 114 -4.65 -9.58 -0.20
CA MET A 114 -3.88 -10.71 0.32
C MET A 114 -3.82 -10.69 1.85
N HIS A 115 -3.79 -9.52 2.47
CA HIS A 115 -3.79 -9.37 3.92
C HIS A 115 -5.17 -9.55 4.56
N SER A 116 -6.26 -9.47 3.78
CA SER A 116 -7.61 -9.65 4.30
C SER A 116 -7.86 -11.09 4.77
N GLU A 117 -8.38 -11.24 5.98
CA GLU A 117 -8.80 -12.53 6.54
C GLU A 117 -10.21 -12.96 6.07
N ASP A 118 -10.89 -12.14 5.25
CA ASP A 118 -12.21 -12.46 4.70
C ASP A 118 -12.11 -13.39 3.49
N ILE A 119 -12.72 -14.56 3.61
CA ILE A 119 -12.75 -15.57 2.54
C ILE A 119 -13.42 -15.05 1.27
N ALA A 120 -14.42 -14.17 1.37
CA ALA A 120 -15.07 -13.59 0.20
C ALA A 120 -14.10 -12.67 -0.57
N VAL A 121 -13.25 -11.93 0.14
CA VAL A 121 -12.18 -11.11 -0.47
C VAL A 121 -11.15 -12.01 -1.15
N GLN A 122 -10.77 -13.11 -0.52
CA GLN A 122 -9.83 -14.07 -1.11
C GLN A 122 -10.40 -14.69 -2.40
N ASP A 123 -11.65 -15.14 -2.39
CA ASP A 123 -12.30 -15.79 -3.53
C ASP A 123 -12.36 -14.89 -4.77
N VAL A 124 -12.66 -13.60 -4.59
CA VAL A 124 -12.70 -12.63 -5.71
C VAL A 124 -11.30 -12.21 -6.18
N SER A 125 -10.28 -12.31 -5.32
CA SER A 125 -8.92 -11.85 -5.63
C SER A 125 -8.06 -12.92 -6.30
N LEU A 126 -8.32 -14.21 -6.02
CA LEU A 126 -7.58 -15.34 -6.60
C LEU A 126 -7.50 -15.31 -8.15
N PRO A 127 -8.57 -15.00 -8.91
CA PRO A 127 -8.48 -14.86 -10.36
C PRO A 127 -7.58 -13.70 -10.79
N LEU A 128 -7.57 -12.58 -10.06
CA LEU A 128 -6.74 -11.41 -10.37
C LEU A 128 -5.26 -11.71 -10.14
N PHE A 129 -4.91 -12.32 -9.00
CA PHE A 129 -3.53 -12.74 -8.71
C PHE A 129 -2.98 -13.63 -9.81
N LYS A 130 -3.76 -14.63 -10.24
CA LYS A 130 -3.40 -15.52 -11.35
C LYS A 130 -3.23 -14.79 -12.67
N LYS A 131 -4.15 -13.88 -13.01
CA LYS A 131 -4.10 -13.12 -14.27
C LYS A 131 -2.86 -12.24 -14.36
N LEU A 132 -2.49 -11.62 -13.25
CA LEU A 132 -1.39 -10.66 -13.18
C LEU A 132 -0.05 -11.34 -12.85
N ASN A 133 -0.02 -12.64 -12.56
CA ASN A 133 1.18 -13.34 -12.05
C ASN A 133 1.74 -12.69 -10.78
N VAL A 134 0.85 -12.18 -9.94
CA VAL A 134 1.17 -11.66 -8.60
C VAL A 134 1.02 -12.86 -7.66
N GLN A 135 2.12 -13.30 -7.04
CA GLN A 135 2.17 -14.41 -6.08
C GLN A 135 2.86 -13.98 -4.80
#